data_AF-A0AAE1RDV9-F1
#
_entry.id   AF-A0AAE1RDV9-F1
#
_cell.length_a   1.000
_cell.length_b   1.000
_cell.length_c   1.000
_cell.angle_alpha   90.00
_cell.angle_beta   90.00
_cell.angle_gamma   90.00
#
_symmetry.space_group_name_H-M   'P 1'
#
loop_
_entity.id
_entity.type
_entity.pdbx_description
1 polymer ?
#
loop_
_entity_poly.entity_id
_entity_poly.type
_entity_poly.pdbx_seq_one_letter_code
_entity_poly.pdbx_strand_id
1 'polypeptide(L)'
;MNRIPKMRAFTETWVDEIFSMTLKVYNANVKRSMDCTLYWNSDFGFEIEEGLNTHIVYLKKEYCRCRSWKLKGIPCAHVIAAMHYRRIDASESIVHWYIKDTYYYNLIPA
;
A
#
# COMPACT_ATOMS: atom_id res chain seq x y z
N MET A 1 30.92 10.30 -9.49
CA MET A 1 29.43 10.32 -9.41
C MET A 1 29.03 9.16 -8.49
N ASN A 2 28.65 9.41 -7.23
CA ASN A 2 28.62 8.38 -6.18
C ASN A 2 27.19 7.98 -5.74
N ARG A 3 26.17 8.32 -6.54
CA ARG A 3 24.77 8.10 -6.17
C ARG A 3 24.39 6.60 -6.21
N ILE A 4 24.72 5.90 -7.30
CA ILE A 4 24.36 4.48 -7.47
C ILE A 4 25.01 3.59 -6.39
N PRO A 5 26.32 3.69 -6.10
CA PRO A 5 26.93 2.88 -5.02
C PRO A 5 26.28 3.13 -3.65
N LYS A 6 25.94 4.39 -3.32
CA LYS A 6 25.23 4.73 -2.08
C LYS A 6 23.82 4.13 -2.02
N MET A 7 23.09 4.16 -3.14
CA MET A 7 21.74 3.56 -3.23
C MET A 7 21.79 2.05 -3.08
N ARG A 8 22.83 1.36 -3.60
CA ARG A 8 23.01 -0.08 -3.38
C ARG A 8 23.34 -0.41 -1.93
N ALA A 9 24.32 0.26 -1.32
CA ALA A 9 24.64 0.06 0.09
C ALA A 9 23.42 0.31 1.00
N PHE A 10 22.55 1.26 0.61
CA PHE A 10 21.29 1.49 1.30
C PHE A 10 20.31 0.30 1.21
N THR A 11 20.25 -0.43 0.09
CA THR A 11 19.41 -1.65 0.00
C THR A 11 19.86 -2.78 0.92
N GLU A 12 21.15 -2.85 1.22
CA GLU A 12 21.72 -3.86 2.11
C GLU A 12 21.22 -3.68 3.55
N THR A 13 20.82 -2.46 3.94
CA THR A 13 20.25 -2.20 5.27
C THR A 13 18.78 -2.61 5.40
N TRP A 14 18.15 -3.09 4.34
CA TRP A 14 16.73 -3.48 4.37
C TRP A 14 16.60 -4.89 4.94
N VAL A 15 15.88 -4.98 6.06
CA VAL A 15 15.54 -6.23 6.74
C VAL A 15 14.39 -6.95 6.04
N ASP A 16 13.39 -6.19 5.60
CA ASP A 16 12.20 -6.71 4.92
C ASP A 16 12.30 -6.58 3.39
N GLU A 17 11.47 -7.33 2.68
CA GLU A 17 11.34 -7.24 1.21
C GLU A 17 10.73 -5.89 0.77
N ILE A 18 9.96 -5.25 1.64
CA ILE A 18 9.33 -3.95 1.39
C ILE A 18 10.20 -2.84 1.99
N PHE A 19 10.32 -1.72 1.28
CA PHE A 19 11.02 -0.54 1.75
C PHE A 19 10.58 -0.11 3.16
N SER A 20 11.53 0.10 4.08
CA SER A 20 11.23 0.41 5.48
C SER A 20 10.32 1.62 5.68
N MET A 21 10.42 2.67 4.86
CA MET A 21 9.50 3.80 4.95
C MET A 21 8.09 3.44 4.45
N THR A 22 8.00 2.67 3.37
CA THR A 22 6.74 2.14 2.85
C THR A 22 6.07 1.24 3.87
N LEU A 23 6.84 0.35 4.53
CA LEU A 23 6.34 -0.51 5.58
C LEU A 23 5.81 0.28 6.78
N LYS A 24 6.49 1.37 7.18
CA LYS A 24 5.97 2.29 8.22
C LYS A 24 4.62 2.89 7.85
N VAL A 25 4.47 3.37 6.61
CA VAL A 25 3.19 3.94 6.12
C VAL A 25 2.12 2.85 6.05
N TYR A 26 2.46 1.68 5.51
CA TYR A 26 1.56 0.54 5.41
C TYR A 26 1.05 0.13 6.80
N ASN A 27 1.95 -0.07 7.77
CA ASN A 27 1.58 -0.46 9.14
C ASN A 27 0.73 0.62 9.85
N ALA A 28 0.98 1.91 9.57
CA ALA A 28 0.12 2.99 10.06
C ALA A 28 -1.30 2.91 9.44
N ASN A 29 -1.41 2.58 8.16
CA ASN A 29 -2.70 2.37 7.50
C ASN A 29 -3.40 1.09 8.00
N VAL A 30 -2.65 0.02 8.30
CA VAL A 30 -3.19 -1.20 8.93
C VAL A 30 -3.85 -0.85 10.26
N LYS A 31 -3.16 -0.09 11.13
CA LYS A 31 -3.74 0.36 12.40
C LYS A 31 -5.01 1.19 12.19
N ARG A 32 -4.97 2.20 11.31
CA ARG A 32 -6.15 3.03 10.99
C ARG A 32 -7.31 2.24 10.38
N SER A 33 -7.02 1.13 9.69
CA SER A 33 -8.06 0.29 9.09
C SER A 33 -8.95 -0.38 10.15
N MET A 34 -8.46 -0.51 11.39
CA MET A 34 -9.23 -1.04 12.51
C MET A 34 -10.35 -0.10 12.97
N ASP A 35 -10.22 1.20 12.69
CA ASP A 35 -11.23 2.22 13.00
C ASP A 35 -12.27 2.38 11.86
N CYS A 36 -12.16 1.58 10.80
CA CYS A 36 -13.03 1.66 9.64
C CYS A 36 -14.25 0.74 9.80
N THR A 37 -15.45 1.29 9.64
CA THR A 37 -16.69 0.49 9.55
C THR A 37 -17.03 0.27 8.08
N LEU A 38 -17.30 -0.98 7.70
CA LEU A 38 -17.45 -1.38 6.31
C LEU A 38 -18.88 -1.84 6.00
N TYR A 39 -19.45 -1.27 4.96
CA TYR A 39 -20.73 -1.62 4.38
C TYR A 39 -20.50 -2.14 2.96
N TRP A 40 -20.85 -3.41 2.72
CA TRP A 40 -20.70 -4.01 1.40
C TRP A 40 -21.97 -3.79 0.58
N ASN A 41 -21.86 -3.09 -0.55
CA ASN A 41 -23.00 -2.79 -1.42
C ASN A 41 -22.97 -3.63 -2.71
N SER A 42 -22.84 -4.96 -2.55
CA SER A 42 -22.83 -5.92 -3.65
C SER A 42 -21.80 -5.56 -4.76
N ASP A 43 -22.23 -5.42 -6.01
CA ASP A 43 -21.39 -5.12 -7.18
C ASP A 43 -20.80 -3.71 -7.19
N PHE A 44 -21.31 -2.79 -6.36
CA PHE A 44 -20.89 -1.39 -6.34
C PHE A 44 -19.70 -1.11 -5.42
N GLY A 45 -19.03 -2.14 -4.91
CA GLY A 45 -17.85 -2.00 -4.07
C GLY A 45 -18.18 -1.86 -2.57
N PHE A 46 -17.27 -1.22 -1.85
CA PHE A 46 -17.37 -1.03 -0.40
C PHE A 46 -17.58 0.43 -0.08
N GLU A 47 -18.53 0.70 0.80
CA GLU A 47 -18.68 1.97 1.49
C GLU A 47 -18.02 1.83 2.86
N ILE A 48 -17.11 2.74 3.18
CA ILE A 48 -16.28 2.67 4.37
C ILE A 48 -16.36 3.98 5.12
N GLU A 49 -16.80 3.90 6.36
CA GLU A 49 -16.85 5.01 7.30
C GLU A 49 -15.58 5.04 8.15
N GLU A 50 -14.94 6.21 8.21
CA GLU A 50 -13.82 6.52 9.10
C GLU A 50 -14.14 7.85 9.80
N GLY A 51 -14.60 7.77 11.06
CA GLY A 51 -15.12 8.93 11.79
C GLY A 51 -16.35 9.52 11.12
N LEU A 52 -16.27 10.79 10.71
CA LEU A 52 -17.38 11.50 10.02
C LEU A 52 -17.29 11.42 8.49
N ASN A 53 -16.30 10.71 7.95
CA ASN A 53 -16.06 10.66 6.51
C ASN A 53 -16.45 9.29 5.95
N THR A 54 -17.07 9.32 4.76
CA THR A 54 -17.43 8.12 4.03
C THR A 54 -16.66 8.02 2.70
N HIS A 55 -16.05 6.86 2.48
CA HIS A 55 -15.21 6.55 1.35
C HIS A 55 -15.76 5.38 0.55
N ILE A 56 -15.60 5.42 -0.76
CA ILE A 56 -15.96 4.31 -1.65
C ILE A 56 -14.69 3.64 -2.14
N VAL A 57 -14.64 2.30 -2.04
CA VAL A 57 -13.54 1.45 -2.50
C VAL A 57 -14.03 0.47 -3.56
N TYR A 58 -13.34 0.45 -4.69
CA TYR A 58 -13.49 -0.56 -5.75
C TYR A 58 -12.18 -1.33 -5.89
N LEU A 59 -12.09 -2.51 -5.25
CA LEU A 59 -10.86 -3.33 -5.29
C LEU A 59 -10.45 -3.70 -6.72
N LYS A 60 -11.39 -4.17 -7.55
CA LYS A 60 -11.13 -4.53 -8.95
C LYS A 60 -10.63 -3.38 -9.83
N LYS A 61 -10.95 -2.12 -9.45
CA LYS A 61 -10.54 -0.92 -10.19
C LYS A 61 -9.34 -0.23 -9.56
N GLU A 62 -8.74 -0.86 -8.53
CA GLU A 62 -7.68 -0.29 -7.70
C GLU A 62 -7.98 1.14 -7.23
N TYR A 63 -9.22 1.37 -6.81
CA TYR A 63 -9.71 2.70 -6.55
C TYR A 63 -10.20 2.84 -5.10
N CYS A 64 -9.82 3.95 -4.49
CA CYS A 64 -10.44 4.49 -3.31
C CYS A 64 -10.70 5.98 -3.49
N ARG A 65 -11.84 6.49 -3.03
CA ARG A 65 -12.19 7.92 -3.08
C ARG A 65 -11.12 8.82 -2.44
N CYS A 66 -10.38 8.33 -1.44
CA CYS A 66 -9.29 9.12 -0.82
C CYS A 66 -8.08 9.32 -1.76
N ARG A 67 -8.02 8.60 -2.89
CA ARG A 67 -6.97 8.62 -3.93
C ARG A 67 -5.57 8.24 -3.46
N SER A 68 -5.36 7.99 -2.17
CA SER A 68 -4.04 7.71 -1.61
C SER A 68 -3.39 6.47 -2.20
N TRP A 69 -4.17 5.40 -2.43
CA TRP A 69 -3.63 4.17 -3.02
C TRP A 69 -3.06 4.40 -4.42
N LYS A 70 -3.84 5.04 -5.30
CA LYS A 70 -3.40 5.36 -6.67
C LYS A 70 -2.24 6.34 -6.74
N LEU A 71 -2.17 7.30 -5.82
CA LEU A 71 -1.11 8.31 -5.79
C LEU A 71 0.20 7.79 -5.20
N LYS A 72 0.13 6.94 -4.16
CA LYS A 72 1.32 6.51 -3.41
C LYS A 72 1.78 5.11 -3.79
N GLY A 73 0.92 4.29 -4.39
CA GLY A 73 1.17 2.86 -4.61
C GLY A 73 1.16 2.04 -3.33
N ILE A 74 0.56 2.56 -2.26
CA ILE A 74 0.46 1.91 -0.94
C ILE A 74 -1.04 1.90 -0.58
N PRO A 75 -1.65 0.74 -0.26
CA PRO A 75 -3.07 0.71 0.07
C PRO A 75 -3.34 1.60 1.30
N CYS A 76 -4.39 2.40 1.21
CA CYS A 76 -4.84 3.23 2.33
C CYS A 76 -5.65 2.40 3.33
N ALA A 77 -5.92 2.95 4.51
CA ALA A 77 -6.70 2.28 5.57
C ALA A 77 -8.03 1.68 5.04
N HIS A 78 -8.76 2.43 4.20
CA HIS A 78 -10.02 1.96 3.60
C HIS A 78 -9.82 0.75 2.68
N VAL A 79 -8.78 0.76 1.84
CA VAL A 79 -8.47 -0.35 0.94
C VAL A 79 -8.07 -1.58 1.75
N ILE A 80 -7.25 -1.40 2.79
CA ILE A 80 -6.85 -2.48 3.70
C ILE A 80 -8.07 -3.09 4.39
N ALA A 81 -8.99 -2.29 4.90
CA ALA A 81 -10.23 -2.78 5.51
C ALA A 81 -11.07 -3.60 4.51
N ALA A 82 -11.23 -3.12 3.28
CA ALA A 82 -11.93 -3.86 2.22
C ALA A 82 -11.24 -5.18 1.82
N MET A 83 -9.91 -5.18 1.70
CA MET A 83 -9.12 -6.37 1.39
C MET A 83 -9.18 -7.39 2.53
N HIS A 84 -9.07 -6.93 3.78
CA HIS A 84 -9.21 -7.77 4.95
C HIS A 84 -10.59 -8.46 5.00
N TYR A 85 -11.67 -7.72 4.73
CA TYR A 85 -13.02 -8.29 4.63
C TYR A 85 -13.10 -9.39 3.54
N ARG A 86 -12.39 -9.21 2.43
CA ARG A 86 -12.29 -10.20 1.33
C ARG A 86 -11.23 -11.28 1.55
N ARG A 87 -10.51 -11.28 2.67
CA ARG A 87 -9.37 -12.17 2.97
C ARG A 87 -8.26 -12.10 1.91
N ILE A 88 -8.01 -10.90 1.40
CA ILE A 88 -6.90 -10.60 0.49
C ILE A 88 -5.75 -10.03 1.33
N ASP A 89 -4.52 -10.49 1.11
CA ASP A 89 -3.36 -9.85 1.70
C ASP A 89 -3.13 -8.48 1.06
N ALA A 90 -3.33 -7.42 1.84
CA ALA A 90 -3.15 -6.06 1.35
C ALA A 90 -1.67 -5.73 1.09
N SER A 91 -0.72 -6.48 1.65
CA SER A 91 0.71 -6.25 1.42
C SER A 91 1.10 -6.48 -0.05
N GLU A 92 0.44 -7.44 -0.71
CA GLU A 92 0.61 -7.74 -2.14
C GLU A 92 0.13 -6.60 -3.06
N SER A 93 -0.66 -5.66 -2.53
CA SER A 93 -1.15 -4.48 -3.26
C SER A 93 -0.25 -3.25 -3.12
N ILE A 94 0.92 -3.41 -2.50
CA ILE A 94 2.00 -2.42 -2.52
C ILE A 94 2.69 -2.50 -3.88
N VAL A 95 2.83 -1.36 -4.55
CA VAL A 95 3.44 -1.32 -5.89
C VAL A 95 4.89 -1.83 -5.85
N HIS A 96 5.25 -2.62 -6.86
CA HIS A 96 6.53 -3.30 -6.97
C HIS A 96 7.77 -2.40 -6.85
N TRP A 97 7.67 -1.08 -7.12
CA TRP A 97 8.78 -0.12 -6.98
C TRP A 97 9.32 0.02 -5.54
N TYR A 98 8.53 -0.38 -4.53
CA TYR A 98 8.97 -0.42 -3.14
C TYR A 98 9.54 -1.76 -2.70
N ILE A 99 9.59 -2.75 -3.61
CA ILE A 99 10.17 -4.07 -3.32
C ILE A 99 11.67 -4.01 -3.56
N LYS A 100 12.43 -4.57 -2.62
CA LYS A 100 13.89 -4.55 -2.57
C LYS A 100 14.51 -5.03 -3.88
N ASP A 101 14.02 -6.15 -4.41
CA ASP A 101 14.51 -6.73 -5.65
C ASP A 101 14.32 -5.79 -6.82
N THR A 102 13.10 -5.30 -7.06
CA THR A 102 12.81 -4.31 -8.11
C THR A 102 13.73 -3.10 -7.98
N TYR A 103 13.87 -2.56 -6.77
CA TYR A 103 14.71 -1.39 -6.52
C TYR A 103 16.18 -1.70 -6.82
N TYR A 104 16.69 -2.86 -6.41
CA TYR A 104 18.07 -3.28 -6.65
C TYR A 104 18.36 -3.52 -8.14
N TYR A 105 17.47 -4.21 -8.86
CA TYR A 105 17.62 -4.45 -10.29
C TYR A 105 17.73 -3.14 -11.08
N ASN A 106 16.94 -2.12 -10.72
CA ASN A 106 17.01 -0.80 -11.33
C ASN A 106 18.33 -0.03 -11.04
N LEU A 107 19.21 -0.55 -10.17
CA LEU A 107 20.52 0.02 -9.86
C LEU A 107 21.67 -0.68 -10.56
N ILE A 108 21.44 -1.76 -11.32
CA ILE A 108 22.46 -2.46 -12.09
C ILE A 108 22.63 -1.74 -13.45
N PRO A 109 23.86 -1.38 -13.89
CA PRO A 109 24.07 -0.78 -15.20
C PRO A 109 23.84 -1.86 -16.27
N ALA A 110 23.25 -1.48 -17.40
CA ALA A 110 23.10 -2.35 -18.57
C ALA A 110 24.46 -2.80 -19.14
#